data_AF-A0A9E0BEY2-F1
#
_entry.id   AF-A0A9E0BEY2-F1
#
_cell.length_a   1.000
_cell.length_b   1.000
_cell.length_c   1.000
_cell.angle_alpha   90.00
_cell.angle_beta   90.00
_cell.angle_gamma   90.00
#
_symmetry.space_group_name_H-M   'P 1'
#
loop_
_entity.id
_entity.type
_entity.pdbx_description
1 polymer ?
#
loop_
_entity_poly.entity_id
_entity_poly.type
_entity_poly.pdbx_seq_one_letter_code
_entity_poly.pdbx_strand_id
1 'polypeptide(L)'
;MSGFFDKTREDMQYIFKKGSTLSQSEKKHKLRAWATVIGIALVVVQLVFTVLTLLKLYKLDILPLKYIAAIDAVLVLVAIYDFLSQFTKTHIIGKVISILLSAVLLYTFLFTSKVDTTLDKISSNGNNVQEITDVVDVVVLKKDKAQSLSDTLSYTFGYNSTVDADDNQDAIQKINFNNNADIKTKEYTTWEDIIPALEAGTDIQAMLINDNTLSSFDEEYEEFLDSIRIVGTIELKRTIELSESDKKVNEEPFVIYISGNDEEGKILSTGRSDVNILCVIHPITRQVLLITTPRDAYINLTNPGTGAQGYDKLTHAGQWGIEGSILNLQNLYDLNIDYYVKINFTGCETIVDALGGVTINSSVDFVNGLEAAPTRYHYVIGDNECNGEQTLAFCRERNAFLDGDYQRGRNQLAALTAIINKLTSPAILAKYSAL
;
A
#
# COMPACT_ATOMS: atom_id res chain seq x y z
N MET A 1 -11.65 3.14 58.37
CA MET A 1 -12.45 3.16 57.12
C MET A 1 -13.97 3.09 57.35
N SER A 2 -14.51 2.62 58.50
CA SER A 2 -15.97 2.44 58.66
C SER A 2 -16.79 3.74 58.63
N GLY A 3 -16.39 4.80 59.34
CA GLY A 3 -17.19 6.03 59.46
C GLY A 3 -17.36 6.89 58.19
N PHE A 4 -16.70 6.53 57.08
CA PHE A 4 -16.70 7.33 55.86
C PHE A 4 -17.87 7.01 54.93
N PHE A 5 -18.18 5.71 54.80
CA PHE A 5 -19.34 5.21 54.08
C PHE A 5 -20.63 5.46 54.86
N ASP A 6 -20.57 5.45 56.20
CA ASP A 6 -21.72 5.67 57.08
C ASP A 6 -22.36 7.05 56.86
N LYS A 7 -21.54 8.11 56.77
CA LYS A 7 -22.02 9.47 56.50
C LYS A 7 -22.68 9.61 55.12
N THR A 8 -22.14 8.91 54.12
CA THR A 8 -22.70 8.92 52.77
C THR A 8 -24.03 8.16 52.74
N ARG A 9 -24.12 7.05 53.46
CA ARG A 9 -25.35 6.26 53.64
C ARG A 9 -26.45 7.08 54.33
N GLU A 10 -26.10 7.91 55.30
CA GLU A 10 -27.01 8.87 55.93
C GLU A 10 -27.46 9.99 55.00
N ASP A 11 -26.63 10.42 54.04
CA ASP A 11 -27.02 11.43 53.04
C ASP A 11 -27.97 10.82 51.99
N MET A 12 -27.78 9.54 51.63
CA MET A 12 -28.53 8.83 50.57
C MET A 12 -30.05 8.72 50.84
N GLN A 13 -30.49 8.64 52.10
CA GLN A 13 -31.92 8.58 52.46
C GLN A 13 -32.72 9.83 52.04
N TYR A 14 -32.03 10.92 51.70
CA TYR A 14 -32.67 12.19 51.30
C TYR A 14 -32.81 12.35 49.78
N ILE A 15 -32.23 11.47 48.95
CA ILE A 15 -32.21 11.60 47.48
C ILE A 15 -33.62 11.70 46.88
N PHE A 16 -34.52 10.81 47.31
CA PHE A 16 -35.87 10.68 46.75
C PHE A 16 -36.93 11.52 47.48
N LYS A 17 -36.56 12.24 48.56
CA LYS A 17 -37.50 13.13 49.28
C LYS A 17 -37.78 14.40 48.48
N LYS A 18 -39.04 14.88 48.45
CA LYS A 18 -39.42 16.11 47.73
C LYS A 18 -38.74 17.34 48.36
N GLY A 19 -38.24 18.24 47.52
CA GLY A 19 -37.49 19.43 47.96
C GLY A 19 -38.29 20.40 48.85
N SER A 20 -39.61 20.40 48.68
CA SER A 20 -40.55 21.22 49.46
C SER A 20 -40.73 20.75 50.90
N THR A 21 -40.39 19.50 51.22
CA THR A 21 -40.59 18.90 52.55
C THR A 21 -39.31 18.80 53.37
N LEU A 22 -38.22 19.41 52.91
CA LEU A 22 -36.88 19.30 53.51
C LEU A 22 -36.47 20.62 54.17
N SER A 23 -35.93 20.52 55.39
CA SER A 23 -35.24 21.63 56.06
C SER A 23 -33.97 22.06 55.31
N GLN A 24 -33.45 23.26 55.63
CA GLN A 24 -32.18 23.76 55.07
C GLN A 24 -31.00 22.78 55.26
N SER A 25 -30.95 22.10 56.42
CA SER A 25 -29.92 21.09 56.66
C SER A 25 -30.12 19.89 55.74
N GLU A 26 -31.33 19.32 55.70
CA GLU A 26 -31.63 18.14 54.88
C GLU A 26 -31.48 18.39 53.37
N LYS A 27 -31.70 19.62 52.91
CA LYS A 27 -31.36 20.04 51.53
C LYS A 27 -29.87 19.92 51.24
N LYS A 28 -28.99 20.26 52.21
CA LYS A 28 -27.54 20.07 52.07
C LYS A 28 -27.17 18.57 52.04
N HIS A 29 -27.80 17.75 52.88
CA HIS A 29 -27.64 16.28 52.84
C HIS A 29 -28.04 15.72 51.47
N LYS A 30 -29.19 16.14 50.94
CA LYS A 30 -29.67 15.76 49.60
C LYS A 30 -28.69 16.18 48.48
N LEU A 31 -28.15 17.39 48.52
CA LEU A 31 -27.17 17.88 47.53
C LEU A 31 -25.88 17.05 47.55
N ARG A 32 -25.37 16.72 48.74
CA ARG A 32 -24.19 15.85 48.88
C ARG A 32 -24.45 14.45 48.33
N ALA A 33 -25.63 13.88 48.61
CA ALA A 33 -26.02 12.59 48.08
C ALA A 33 -26.07 12.57 46.54
N TRP A 34 -26.68 13.59 45.92
CA TRP A 34 -26.68 13.75 44.46
C TRP A 34 -25.26 13.95 43.90
N ALA A 35 -24.40 14.71 44.59
CA ALA A 35 -23.02 14.89 44.18
C ALA A 35 -22.23 13.57 44.18
N THR A 36 -22.47 12.68 45.15
CA THR A 36 -21.86 11.34 45.18
C THR A 36 -22.41 10.45 44.06
N VAL A 37 -23.73 10.46 43.80
CA VAL A 37 -24.33 9.69 42.69
C VAL A 37 -23.77 10.11 41.34
N ILE A 38 -23.67 11.42 41.08
CA ILE A 38 -23.05 11.94 39.85
C ILE A 38 -21.59 11.50 39.75
N GLY A 39 -20.85 11.54 40.86
CA GLY A 39 -19.47 11.08 40.92
C GLY A 39 -19.33 9.60 40.56
N ILE A 40 -20.15 8.74 41.15
CA ILE A 40 -20.18 7.30 40.85
C ILE A 40 -20.55 7.07 39.38
N ALA A 41 -21.53 7.81 38.84
CA ALA A 41 -21.91 7.71 37.43
C ALA A 41 -20.74 8.07 36.49
N LEU A 42 -19.96 9.12 36.81
CA LEU A 42 -18.76 9.48 36.05
C LEU A 42 -17.69 8.37 36.09
N VAL A 43 -17.45 7.77 37.26
CA VAL A 43 -16.52 6.64 37.40
C VAL A 43 -16.98 5.44 36.58
N VAL A 44 -18.29 5.13 36.56
CA VAL A 44 -18.83 4.06 35.72
C VAL A 44 -18.62 4.34 34.23
N VAL A 45 -18.87 5.57 33.77
CA VAL A 45 -18.60 5.97 32.38
C VAL A 45 -17.12 5.83 32.04
N GLN A 46 -16.24 6.29 32.92
CA GLN A 46 -14.78 6.17 32.76
C GLN A 46 -14.34 4.70 32.69
N LEU A 47 -14.91 3.82 33.52
CA LEU A 47 -14.65 2.38 33.47
C LEU A 47 -15.10 1.76 32.15
N VAL A 48 -16.27 2.15 31.62
CA VAL A 48 -16.75 1.69 30.30
C VAL A 48 -15.75 2.08 29.21
N PHE A 49 -15.32 3.35 29.15
CA PHE A 49 -14.33 3.77 28.15
C PHE A 49 -12.97 3.10 28.35
N THR A 50 -12.59 2.81 29.60
CA THR A 50 -11.36 2.06 29.90
C THR A 50 -11.42 0.67 29.28
N VAL A 51 -12.49 -0.10 29.56
CA VAL A 51 -12.66 -1.45 29.02
C VAL A 51 -12.70 -1.44 27.50
N LEU A 52 -13.48 -0.54 26.88
CA LEU A 52 -13.57 -0.43 25.43
C LEU A 52 -12.22 -0.11 24.77
N THR A 53 -11.44 0.79 25.37
CA THR A 53 -10.09 1.15 24.87
C THR A 53 -9.14 -0.02 24.99
N LEU A 54 -9.13 -0.71 26.13
CA LEU A 54 -8.26 -1.86 26.35
C LEU A 54 -8.58 -3.00 25.39
N LEU A 55 -9.87 -3.34 25.20
CA LEU A 55 -10.27 -4.35 24.21
C LEU A 55 -9.75 -4.04 22.81
N LYS A 56 -9.78 -2.76 22.38
CA LYS A 56 -9.23 -2.34 21.09
C LYS A 56 -7.71 -2.42 21.04
N LEU A 57 -7.01 -1.99 22.09
CA LEU A 57 -5.54 -2.07 22.15
C LEU A 57 -5.04 -3.51 22.14
N TYR A 58 -5.69 -4.41 22.87
CA TYR A 58 -5.38 -5.84 22.86
C TYR A 58 -5.71 -6.51 21.53
N LYS A 59 -6.83 -6.14 20.87
CA LYS A 59 -7.19 -6.67 19.54
C LYS A 59 -6.11 -6.36 18.49
N LEU A 60 -5.59 -5.13 18.51
CA LEU A 60 -4.66 -4.65 17.47
C LEU A 60 -3.19 -5.02 17.73
N ASP A 61 -2.87 -5.59 18.89
CA ASP A 61 -1.50 -5.97 19.29
C ASP A 61 -0.44 -4.86 19.06
N ILE A 62 -0.84 -3.58 19.21
CA ILE A 62 0.01 -2.42 18.89
C ILE A 62 1.16 -2.26 19.88
N LEU A 63 0.97 -2.73 21.12
CA LEU A 63 1.89 -2.50 22.23
C LEU A 63 2.38 -3.83 22.81
N PRO A 64 3.70 -3.98 23.05
CA PRO A 64 4.22 -5.15 23.74
C PRO A 64 3.55 -5.35 25.12
N LEU A 65 3.29 -6.62 25.48
CA LEU A 65 2.54 -7.01 26.68
C LEU A 65 2.99 -6.31 27.97
N LYS A 66 4.30 -6.10 28.15
CA LYS A 66 4.85 -5.41 29.33
C LYS A 66 4.38 -3.97 29.49
N TYR A 67 4.13 -3.26 28.38
CA TYR A 67 3.65 -1.88 28.41
C TYR A 67 2.14 -1.83 28.61
N ILE A 68 1.38 -2.73 27.99
CA ILE A 68 -0.06 -2.82 28.22
C ILE A 68 -0.35 -3.17 29.68
N ALA A 69 0.37 -4.14 30.25
CA ALA A 69 0.21 -4.51 31.67
C ALA A 69 0.50 -3.33 32.63
N ALA A 70 1.48 -2.47 32.29
CA ALA A 70 1.77 -1.27 33.06
C ALA A 70 0.64 -0.23 32.95
N ILE A 71 0.07 -0.03 31.75
CA ILE A 71 -1.08 0.85 31.52
C ILE A 71 -2.29 0.35 32.30
N ASP A 72 -2.58 -0.96 32.26
CA ASP A 72 -3.68 -1.58 33.00
C ASP A 72 -3.55 -1.33 34.50
N ALA A 73 -2.36 -1.53 35.06
CA ALA A 73 -2.09 -1.26 36.47
C ALA A 73 -2.36 0.21 36.83
N VAL A 74 -1.92 1.16 36.00
CA VAL A 74 -2.17 2.60 36.21
C VAL A 74 -3.66 2.92 36.13
N LEU A 75 -4.38 2.41 35.13
CA LEU A 75 -5.82 2.66 34.96
C LEU A 75 -6.64 2.09 36.11
N VAL A 76 -6.26 0.91 36.62
CA VAL A 76 -6.89 0.31 37.82
C VAL A 76 -6.65 1.19 39.06
N LEU A 77 -5.41 1.67 39.28
CA LEU A 77 -5.10 2.55 40.40
C LEU A 77 -5.88 3.87 40.34
N VAL A 78 -5.99 4.47 39.15
CA VAL A 78 -6.76 5.69 38.94
C VAL A 78 -8.26 5.44 39.16
N ALA A 79 -8.81 4.33 38.65
CA ALA A 79 -10.22 3.99 38.87
C ALA A 79 -10.55 3.78 40.37
N ILE A 80 -9.65 3.12 41.11
CA ILE A 80 -9.78 2.96 42.56
C ILE A 80 -9.74 4.33 43.26
N TYR A 81 -8.79 5.19 42.89
CA TYR A 81 -8.69 6.53 43.45
C TYR A 81 -9.96 7.35 43.18
N ASP A 82 -10.43 7.39 41.93
CA ASP A 82 -11.60 8.16 41.53
C ASP A 82 -12.86 7.66 42.24
N PHE A 83 -13.04 6.35 42.39
CA PHE A 83 -14.13 5.76 43.15
C PHE A 83 -14.07 6.16 44.64
N LEU A 84 -12.92 5.95 45.30
CA LEU A 84 -12.76 6.24 46.72
C LEU A 84 -12.92 7.74 47.01
N SER A 85 -12.45 8.60 46.11
CA SER A 85 -12.54 10.05 46.25
C SER A 85 -13.99 10.57 46.31
N GLN A 86 -14.98 9.84 45.75
CA GLN A 86 -16.38 10.24 45.78
C GLN A 86 -16.98 10.25 47.18
N PHE A 87 -16.37 9.51 48.10
CA PHE A 87 -16.76 9.48 49.48
C PHE A 87 -15.98 10.50 50.32
N THR A 88 -14.92 11.14 49.77
CA THR A 88 -13.99 12.01 50.50
C THR A 88 -14.22 13.51 50.26
N LYS A 89 -13.44 14.33 50.98
CA LYS A 89 -13.35 15.78 50.72
C LYS A 89 -12.78 16.11 49.34
N THR A 90 -12.12 15.15 48.67
CA THR A 90 -11.49 15.35 47.35
C THR A 90 -12.38 14.94 46.17
N HIS A 91 -13.69 14.69 46.40
CA HIS A 91 -14.64 14.30 45.36
C HIS A 91 -14.67 15.22 44.13
N ILE A 92 -14.35 16.51 44.26
CA ILE A 92 -14.24 17.43 43.12
C ILE A 92 -13.05 17.06 42.23
N ILE A 93 -11.90 16.77 42.84
CA ILE A 93 -10.67 16.40 42.12
C ILE A 93 -10.89 15.10 41.36
N GLY A 94 -11.46 14.08 42.01
CA GLY A 94 -11.75 12.81 41.33
C GLY A 94 -12.73 12.93 40.17
N LYS A 95 -13.73 13.84 40.25
CA LYS A 95 -14.62 14.11 39.11
C LYS A 95 -13.88 14.75 37.93
N VAL A 96 -12.99 15.71 38.22
CA VAL A 96 -12.19 16.38 37.18
C VAL A 96 -11.26 15.37 36.50
N ILE A 97 -10.58 14.52 37.27
CA ILE A 97 -9.72 13.46 36.74
C ILE A 97 -10.54 12.49 35.90
N SER A 98 -11.67 12.00 36.42
CA SER A 98 -12.55 11.07 35.71
C SER A 98 -13.07 11.65 34.38
N ILE A 99 -13.42 12.93 34.33
CA ILE A 99 -13.87 13.60 33.09
C ILE A 99 -12.72 13.73 32.08
N LEU A 100 -11.55 14.21 32.52
CA LEU A 100 -10.38 14.38 31.64
C LEU A 100 -9.92 13.03 31.08
N LEU A 101 -9.81 12.02 31.96
CA LEU A 101 -9.42 10.68 31.56
C LEU A 101 -10.47 10.06 30.62
N SER A 102 -11.76 10.26 30.87
CA SER A 102 -12.82 9.80 29.95
C SER A 102 -12.69 10.44 28.57
N ALA A 103 -12.37 11.73 28.48
CA ALA A 103 -12.17 12.42 27.20
C ALA A 103 -10.96 11.85 26.44
N VAL A 104 -9.84 11.61 27.13
CA VAL A 104 -8.64 10.99 26.55
C VAL A 104 -8.93 9.57 26.09
N LEU A 105 -9.58 8.74 26.92
CA LEU A 105 -9.93 7.36 26.57
C LEU A 105 -10.91 7.30 25.41
N LEU A 106 -11.91 8.19 25.35
CA LEU A 106 -12.83 8.27 24.23
C LEU A 106 -12.11 8.64 22.94
N TYR A 107 -11.22 9.64 22.98
CA TYR A 107 -10.40 10.01 21.83
C TYR A 107 -9.55 8.82 21.35
N THR A 108 -8.84 8.16 22.27
CA THR A 108 -8.03 6.98 21.96
C THR A 108 -8.88 5.86 21.38
N PHE A 109 -10.05 5.56 21.96
CA PHE A 109 -10.96 4.54 21.44
C PHE A 109 -11.43 4.84 20.01
N LEU A 110 -11.85 6.09 19.74
CA LEU A 110 -12.30 6.51 18.41
C LEU A 110 -11.17 6.43 17.39
N PHE A 111 -9.98 6.91 17.77
CA PHE A 111 -8.78 6.86 16.95
C PHE A 111 -8.39 5.42 16.62
N THR A 112 -8.26 4.57 17.64
CA THR A 112 -7.90 3.16 17.49
C THR A 112 -8.97 2.38 16.73
N SER A 113 -10.27 2.72 16.87
CA SER A 113 -11.34 2.11 16.07
C SER A 113 -11.25 2.49 14.60
N LYS A 114 -10.81 3.71 14.29
CA LYS A 114 -10.55 4.13 12.92
C LYS A 114 -9.34 3.40 12.34
N VAL A 115 -8.27 3.24 13.11
CA VAL A 115 -7.10 2.41 12.75
C VAL A 115 -7.52 0.97 12.46
N ASP A 116 -8.30 0.36 13.34
CA ASP A 116 -8.87 -1.00 13.15
C ASP A 116 -9.66 -1.08 11.85
N THR A 117 -10.53 -0.11 11.57
CA THR A 117 -11.32 -0.09 10.32
C THR A 117 -10.47 0.12 9.07
N THR A 118 -9.42 0.93 9.14
CA THR A 118 -8.49 1.15 8.03
C THR A 118 -7.60 -0.07 7.81
N LEU A 119 -7.08 -0.68 8.87
CA LEU A 119 -6.37 -1.96 8.80
C LEU A 119 -7.28 -3.05 8.24
N ASP A 120 -8.54 -3.12 8.69
CA ASP A 120 -9.54 -4.01 8.11
C ASP A 120 -9.79 -3.65 6.64
N LYS A 121 -9.73 -2.41 6.16
CA LYS A 121 -9.87 -2.14 4.71
C LYS A 121 -8.64 -2.53 3.88
N ILE A 122 -7.44 -2.40 4.47
CA ILE A 122 -6.18 -2.78 3.83
C ILE A 122 -6.01 -4.30 3.84
N SER A 123 -6.41 -4.96 4.92
CA SER A 123 -6.34 -6.41 5.14
C SER A 123 -7.58 -7.16 4.62
N SER A 124 -8.75 -6.55 4.69
CA SER A 124 -10.03 -7.03 4.16
C SER A 124 -10.48 -6.14 2.99
N ASN A 125 -9.65 -6.15 1.95
CA ASN A 125 -10.20 -6.16 0.60
C ASN A 125 -10.90 -7.50 0.27
N GLY A 126 -11.19 -8.33 1.29
CA GLY A 126 -12.29 -9.31 1.37
C GLY A 126 -12.14 -10.57 0.53
N ASN A 127 -11.43 -10.44 -0.56
CA ASN A 127 -10.81 -11.47 -1.34
C ASN A 127 -9.33 -11.05 -1.35
N ASN A 128 -8.40 -11.99 -1.22
CA ASN A 128 -6.99 -11.75 -1.49
C ASN A 128 -6.77 -11.45 -2.99
N VAL A 129 -7.66 -10.71 -3.62
CA VAL A 129 -7.80 -10.54 -5.05
C VAL A 129 -7.46 -9.10 -5.38
N GLN A 130 -6.33 -8.89 -6.04
CA GLN A 130 -6.10 -7.63 -6.74
C GLN A 130 -6.66 -7.74 -8.15
N GLU A 131 -7.50 -6.76 -8.53
CA GLU A 131 -7.86 -6.54 -9.93
C GLU A 131 -6.67 -5.86 -10.62
N ILE A 132 -5.97 -6.63 -11.44
CA ILE A 132 -4.95 -6.16 -12.37
C ILE A 132 -5.58 -6.03 -13.76
N THR A 133 -5.03 -5.15 -14.59
CA THR A 133 -5.47 -5.01 -15.99
C THR A 133 -4.29 -5.30 -16.90
N ASP A 134 -4.45 -6.27 -17.79
CA ASP A 134 -3.58 -6.44 -18.96
C ASP A 134 -4.19 -5.73 -20.15
N VAL A 135 -3.34 -5.31 -21.08
CA VAL A 135 -3.74 -4.49 -22.21
C VAL A 135 -3.26 -5.17 -23.49
N VAL A 136 -4.19 -5.46 -24.39
CA VAL A 136 -3.88 -5.98 -25.73
C VAL A 136 -4.27 -4.94 -26.76
N ASP A 137 -3.30 -4.50 -27.54
CA ASP A 137 -3.50 -3.52 -28.59
C ASP A 137 -3.76 -4.17 -29.94
N VAL A 138 -4.58 -3.47 -30.71
CA VAL A 138 -4.83 -3.74 -32.11
C VAL A 138 -4.05 -2.74 -32.92
N VAL A 139 -3.03 -3.22 -33.62
CA VAL A 139 -2.13 -2.38 -34.42
C VAL A 139 -2.30 -2.64 -35.91
N VAL A 140 -2.21 -1.55 -36.68
CA VAL A 140 -2.19 -1.57 -38.15
C VAL A 140 -1.03 -0.69 -38.62
N LEU A 141 -0.61 -0.81 -39.88
CA LEU A 141 0.39 0.10 -40.44
C LEU A 141 -0.17 1.52 -40.53
N LYS A 142 0.67 2.55 -40.32
CA LYS A 142 0.27 3.96 -40.44
C LYS A 142 -0.34 4.29 -41.81
N LYS A 143 0.12 3.59 -42.86
CA LYS A 143 -0.40 3.70 -44.24
C LYS A 143 -1.80 3.11 -44.43
N ASP A 144 -2.28 2.30 -43.49
CA ASP A 144 -3.62 1.72 -43.51
C ASP A 144 -4.69 2.79 -43.22
N LYS A 145 -5.89 2.60 -43.77
CA LYS A 145 -7.00 3.56 -43.67
C LYS A 145 -7.74 3.45 -42.35
N ALA A 146 -7.74 2.29 -41.69
CA ALA A 146 -8.43 2.06 -40.42
C ALA A 146 -7.96 3.04 -39.35
N GLN A 147 -8.89 3.74 -38.70
CA GLN A 147 -8.60 4.68 -37.61
C GLN A 147 -9.06 4.14 -36.25
N SER A 148 -9.92 3.14 -36.26
CA SER A 148 -10.53 2.55 -35.06
C SER A 148 -10.66 1.03 -35.19
N LEU A 149 -10.83 0.35 -34.05
CA LEU A 149 -11.10 -1.09 -33.99
C LEU A 149 -12.31 -1.50 -34.84
N SER A 150 -13.34 -0.65 -34.90
CA SER A 150 -14.53 -0.95 -35.69
C SER A 150 -14.23 -1.03 -37.20
N ASP A 151 -13.21 -0.32 -37.68
CA ASP A 151 -12.79 -0.35 -39.08
C ASP A 151 -12.06 -1.67 -39.44
N THR A 152 -11.51 -2.35 -38.44
CA THR A 152 -10.69 -3.56 -38.63
C THR A 152 -11.48 -4.86 -38.46
N LEU A 153 -12.76 -4.84 -38.06
CA LEU A 153 -13.54 -6.06 -37.80
C LEU A 153 -13.65 -7.03 -38.98
N SER A 154 -13.44 -6.55 -40.21
CA SER A 154 -13.45 -7.38 -41.42
C SER A 154 -12.07 -7.94 -41.82
N TYR A 155 -11.01 -7.52 -41.13
CA TYR A 155 -9.62 -7.87 -41.42
C TYR A 155 -9.28 -9.27 -40.91
N THR A 156 -8.13 -9.78 -41.36
CA THR A 156 -7.47 -10.90 -40.72
C THR A 156 -6.46 -10.37 -39.70
N PHE A 157 -6.60 -10.80 -38.44
CA PHE A 157 -5.75 -10.43 -37.32
C PHE A 157 -4.66 -11.48 -37.12
N GLY A 158 -3.39 -11.06 -37.18
CA GLY A 158 -2.27 -11.88 -36.75
C GLY A 158 -2.07 -11.81 -35.25
N TYR A 159 -1.68 -12.92 -34.62
CA TYR A 159 -1.25 -12.92 -33.21
C TYR A 159 -0.17 -13.98 -32.96
N ASN A 160 0.63 -13.78 -31.93
CA ASN A 160 1.63 -14.75 -31.51
C ASN A 160 0.97 -15.79 -30.58
N SER A 161 1.09 -17.07 -30.91
CA SER A 161 0.49 -18.18 -30.15
C SER A 161 1.42 -18.75 -29.08
N THR A 162 2.64 -18.23 -28.96
CA THR A 162 3.65 -18.68 -27.97
C THR A 162 3.90 -17.63 -26.89
N VAL A 163 3.88 -16.35 -27.28
CA VAL A 163 4.05 -15.20 -26.38
C VAL A 163 2.68 -14.59 -26.12
N ASP A 164 2.32 -14.40 -24.84
CA ASP A 164 1.04 -13.84 -24.39
C ASP A 164 -0.18 -14.52 -25.02
N ALA A 165 -0.10 -15.84 -25.21
CA ALA A 165 -1.10 -16.62 -25.92
C ALA A 165 -2.50 -16.49 -25.29
N ASP A 166 -2.58 -16.55 -23.96
CA ASP A 166 -3.84 -16.43 -23.23
C ASP A 166 -4.44 -15.02 -23.39
N ASP A 167 -3.64 -13.97 -23.28
CA ASP A 167 -4.05 -12.58 -23.49
C ASP A 167 -4.62 -12.38 -24.90
N ASN A 168 -3.92 -12.89 -25.91
CA ASN A 168 -4.35 -12.78 -27.30
C ASN A 168 -5.69 -13.48 -27.53
N GLN A 169 -5.89 -14.69 -26.95
CA GLN A 169 -7.15 -15.41 -27.06
C GLN A 169 -8.31 -14.70 -26.35
N ASP A 170 -8.07 -14.21 -25.12
CA ASP A 170 -9.07 -13.47 -24.36
C ASP A 170 -9.46 -12.16 -25.06
N ALA A 171 -8.49 -11.47 -25.67
CA ALA A 171 -8.74 -10.27 -26.47
C ALA A 171 -9.60 -10.57 -27.70
N ILE A 172 -9.30 -11.65 -28.44
CA ILE A 172 -10.12 -12.10 -29.59
C ILE A 172 -11.57 -12.35 -29.16
N GLN A 173 -11.77 -13.11 -28.09
CA GLN A 173 -13.10 -13.40 -27.56
C GLN A 173 -13.84 -12.12 -27.18
N LYS A 174 -13.16 -11.18 -26.53
CA LYS A 174 -13.74 -9.91 -26.09
C LYS A 174 -14.08 -8.98 -27.24
N ILE A 175 -13.25 -8.92 -28.29
CA ILE A 175 -13.55 -8.20 -29.53
C ILE A 175 -14.82 -8.75 -30.18
N ASN A 176 -14.90 -10.07 -30.33
CA ASN A 176 -16.07 -10.74 -30.92
C ASN A 176 -17.34 -10.49 -30.11
N PHE A 177 -17.26 -10.64 -28.79
CA PHE A 177 -18.40 -10.41 -27.90
C PHE A 177 -18.90 -8.96 -27.93
N ASN A 178 -17.99 -7.98 -27.79
CA ASN A 178 -18.36 -6.56 -27.71
C ASN A 178 -18.89 -6.00 -29.02
N ASN A 179 -18.47 -6.56 -30.16
CA ASN A 179 -18.84 -6.08 -31.48
C ASN A 179 -19.86 -6.98 -32.19
N ASN A 180 -20.32 -8.06 -31.54
CA ASN A 180 -21.15 -9.10 -32.14
C ASN A 180 -20.58 -9.56 -33.50
N ALA A 181 -19.28 -9.82 -33.51
CA ALA A 181 -18.47 -10.13 -34.69
C ALA A 181 -17.83 -11.52 -34.57
N ASP A 182 -17.29 -12.00 -35.68
CA ASP A 182 -16.44 -13.19 -35.76
C ASP A 182 -15.21 -12.82 -36.59
N ILE A 183 -14.23 -12.21 -35.93
CA ILE A 183 -13.01 -11.74 -36.59
C ILE A 183 -12.19 -12.91 -37.12
N LYS A 184 -11.56 -12.73 -38.28
CA LYS A 184 -10.66 -13.73 -38.83
C LYS A 184 -9.31 -13.61 -38.14
N THR A 185 -8.72 -14.72 -37.76
CA THR A 185 -7.41 -14.74 -37.10
C THR A 185 -6.43 -15.67 -37.80
N LYS A 186 -5.15 -15.38 -37.66
CA LYS A 186 -4.05 -16.22 -38.13
C LYS A 186 -2.97 -16.28 -37.06
N GLU A 187 -2.57 -17.49 -36.69
CA GLU A 187 -1.56 -17.74 -35.66
C GLU A 187 -0.15 -17.70 -36.26
N TYR A 188 0.79 -17.19 -35.47
CA TYR A 188 2.23 -17.15 -35.74
C TYR A 188 2.98 -17.55 -34.46
N THR A 189 4.19 -18.10 -34.59
CA THR A 189 5.02 -18.50 -33.43
C THR A 189 6.19 -17.57 -33.15
N THR A 190 6.58 -16.73 -34.12
CA THR A 190 7.77 -15.88 -34.07
C THR A 190 7.44 -14.48 -34.58
N TRP A 191 8.18 -13.47 -34.10
CA TRP A 191 7.97 -12.08 -34.52
C TRP A 191 8.47 -11.84 -35.95
N GLU A 192 9.49 -12.59 -36.34
CA GLU A 192 10.10 -12.58 -37.67
C GLU A 192 9.14 -13.04 -38.78
N ASP A 193 8.09 -13.78 -38.43
CA ASP A 193 7.07 -14.21 -39.40
C ASP A 193 5.86 -13.26 -39.43
N ILE A 194 5.43 -12.75 -38.27
CA ILE A 194 4.23 -11.90 -38.17
C ILE A 194 4.47 -10.46 -38.64
N ILE A 195 5.64 -9.87 -38.32
CA ILE A 195 5.96 -8.48 -38.68
C ILE A 195 5.96 -8.31 -40.22
N PRO A 196 6.72 -9.11 -41.00
CA PRO A 196 6.69 -8.99 -42.45
C PRO A 196 5.32 -9.28 -43.06
N ALA A 197 4.55 -10.20 -42.45
CA ALA A 197 3.20 -10.51 -42.90
C ALA A 197 2.25 -9.30 -42.75
N LEU A 198 2.38 -8.55 -41.66
CA LEU A 198 1.64 -7.30 -41.45
C LEU A 198 2.10 -6.24 -42.46
N GLU A 199 3.41 -6.02 -42.61
CA GLU A 199 3.99 -5.01 -43.51
C GLU A 199 3.57 -5.18 -44.98
N ALA A 200 3.53 -6.44 -45.43
CA ALA A 200 3.06 -6.85 -46.75
C ALA A 200 1.56 -6.62 -46.92
N GLY A 201 0.77 -6.71 -45.84
CA GLY A 201 -0.68 -6.55 -45.83
C GLY A 201 -1.45 -7.63 -46.59
N THR A 202 -0.78 -8.74 -46.93
CA THR A 202 -1.37 -9.82 -47.76
C THR A 202 -2.11 -10.83 -46.91
N ASP A 203 -1.48 -11.34 -45.86
CA ASP A 203 -2.01 -12.44 -45.04
C ASP A 203 -2.78 -11.95 -43.82
N ILE A 204 -2.33 -10.84 -43.25
CA ILE A 204 -2.96 -10.14 -42.13
C ILE A 204 -2.96 -8.64 -42.42
N GLN A 205 -3.93 -7.92 -41.87
CA GLN A 205 -4.04 -6.45 -41.99
C GLN A 205 -4.02 -5.75 -40.64
N ALA A 206 -4.26 -6.49 -39.56
CA ALA A 206 -4.11 -6.04 -38.18
C ALA A 206 -3.29 -7.08 -37.41
N MET A 207 -2.62 -6.65 -36.36
CA MET A 207 -1.94 -7.51 -35.41
C MET A 207 -2.48 -7.26 -34.00
N LEU A 208 -2.68 -8.33 -33.25
CA LEU A 208 -2.93 -8.30 -31.81
C LEU A 208 -1.61 -8.52 -31.09
N ILE A 209 -1.32 -7.67 -30.13
CA ILE A 209 -0.10 -7.74 -29.32
C ILE A 209 -0.36 -7.15 -27.95
N ASN A 210 0.15 -7.80 -26.90
CA ASN A 210 0.12 -7.22 -25.55
C ASN A 210 0.96 -5.92 -25.52
N ASP A 211 0.44 -4.87 -24.89
CA ASP A 211 1.06 -3.55 -24.82
C ASP A 211 2.48 -3.59 -24.24
N ASN A 212 2.74 -4.44 -23.23
CA ASN A 212 4.07 -4.60 -22.64
C ASN A 212 5.05 -5.31 -23.58
N THR A 213 4.56 -6.24 -24.38
CA THR A 213 5.37 -6.90 -25.40
C THR A 213 5.67 -5.94 -26.54
N LEU A 214 4.69 -5.13 -26.95
CA LEU A 214 4.88 -4.07 -27.95
C LEU A 214 5.85 -2.99 -27.45
N SER A 215 5.79 -2.59 -26.19
CA SER A 215 6.70 -1.59 -25.64
C SER A 215 8.15 -2.08 -25.60
N SER A 216 8.36 -3.39 -25.53
CA SER A 216 9.69 -4.02 -25.56
C SER A 216 10.30 -4.11 -26.96
N PHE A 217 9.53 -3.77 -28.00
CA PHE A 217 10.04 -3.71 -29.39
C PHE A 217 10.94 -2.49 -29.62
N ASP A 218 11.02 -1.56 -28.68
CA ASP A 218 11.91 -0.40 -28.74
C ASP A 218 13.39 -0.80 -28.87
N GLU A 219 13.78 -1.96 -28.36
CA GLU A 219 15.16 -2.45 -28.40
C GLU A 219 15.53 -3.12 -29.74
N GLU A 220 14.61 -3.87 -30.36
CA GLU A 220 14.93 -4.76 -31.49
C GLU A 220 14.17 -4.41 -32.78
N TYR A 221 13.02 -3.73 -32.67
CA TYR A 221 12.10 -3.44 -33.77
C TYR A 221 11.65 -1.96 -33.80
N GLU A 222 12.56 -1.03 -33.49
CA GLU A 222 12.28 0.43 -33.44
C GLU A 222 11.65 0.95 -34.74
N GLU A 223 12.19 0.58 -35.91
CA GLU A 223 11.65 0.99 -37.22
C GLU A 223 10.21 0.50 -37.43
N PHE A 224 9.89 -0.68 -36.90
CA PHE A 224 8.54 -1.23 -37.00
C PHE A 224 7.55 -0.45 -36.12
N LEU A 225 7.94 -0.07 -34.90
CA LEU A 225 7.12 0.80 -34.03
C LEU A 225 6.78 2.12 -34.72
N ASP A 226 7.74 2.69 -35.43
CA ASP A 226 7.52 3.90 -36.22
C ASP A 226 6.59 3.71 -37.43
N SER A 227 6.41 2.47 -37.89
CA SER A 227 5.58 2.14 -39.04
C SER A 227 4.11 1.87 -38.70
N ILE A 228 3.76 1.70 -37.42
CA ILE A 228 2.44 1.25 -36.97
C ILE A 228 1.61 2.32 -36.23
N ARG A 229 0.31 2.09 -36.09
CA ARG A 229 -0.63 2.87 -35.30
C ARG A 229 -1.55 1.93 -34.54
N ILE A 230 -1.74 2.20 -33.26
CA ILE A 230 -2.76 1.55 -32.43
C ILE A 230 -4.13 2.11 -32.82
N VAL A 231 -5.06 1.23 -33.19
CA VAL A 231 -6.44 1.57 -33.58
C VAL A 231 -7.49 1.08 -32.58
N GLY A 232 -7.08 0.28 -31.61
CA GLY A 232 -7.94 -0.15 -30.51
C GLY A 232 -7.13 -0.78 -29.40
N THR A 233 -7.67 -0.71 -28.18
CA THR A 233 -7.03 -1.21 -26.97
C THR A 233 -8.05 -2.03 -26.19
N ILE A 234 -7.68 -3.26 -25.83
CA ILE A 234 -8.54 -4.21 -25.14
C ILE A 234 -8.00 -4.41 -23.72
N GLU A 235 -8.69 -3.83 -22.74
CA GLU A 235 -8.39 -4.04 -21.32
C GLU A 235 -8.91 -5.40 -20.87
N LEU A 236 -8.03 -6.29 -20.42
CA LEU A 236 -8.31 -7.60 -19.83
C LEU A 236 -8.17 -7.50 -18.31
N LYS A 237 -9.29 -7.58 -17.59
CA LYS A 237 -9.26 -7.55 -16.13
C LYS A 237 -8.95 -8.95 -15.61
N ARG A 238 -7.92 -9.07 -14.78
CA ARG A 238 -7.52 -10.29 -14.10
C ARG A 238 -7.57 -10.11 -12.60
N THR A 239 -7.70 -11.23 -11.92
CA THR A 239 -7.79 -11.35 -10.47
C THR A 239 -6.58 -12.15 -10.02
N ILE A 240 -5.62 -11.52 -9.34
CA ILE A 240 -4.52 -12.25 -8.69
C ILE A 240 -4.95 -12.59 -7.28
N GLU A 241 -5.03 -13.87 -6.95
CA GLU A 241 -5.06 -14.32 -5.56
C GLU A 241 -3.68 -14.18 -4.92
N LEU A 242 -3.51 -13.20 -4.05
CA LEU A 242 -2.35 -13.04 -3.17
C LEU A 242 -2.27 -14.28 -2.27
N SER A 243 -1.17 -15.01 -2.36
CA SER A 243 -0.92 -16.10 -1.42
C SER A 243 -0.75 -15.52 -0.02
N GLU A 244 -1.57 -15.94 0.94
CA GLU A 244 -1.33 -15.63 2.34
C GLU A 244 -0.01 -16.27 2.76
N SER A 245 0.95 -15.45 3.17
CA SER A 245 2.13 -15.96 3.87
C SER A 245 1.76 -16.32 5.30
N ASP A 246 2.09 -17.55 5.71
CA ASP A 246 1.91 -18.04 7.09
C ASP A 246 2.88 -17.38 8.10
N LYS A 247 3.71 -16.43 7.66
CA LYS A 247 4.71 -15.78 8.50
C LYS A 247 4.09 -14.91 9.59
N LYS A 248 4.51 -15.17 10.82
CA LYS A 248 4.26 -14.26 11.94
C LYS A 248 5.23 -13.08 11.89
N VAL A 249 4.83 -12.01 11.23
CA VAL A 249 5.65 -10.80 10.98
C VAL A 249 6.27 -10.14 12.22
N ASN A 250 5.72 -10.41 13.43
CA ASN A 250 6.23 -9.89 14.70
C ASN A 250 7.26 -10.82 15.38
N GLU A 251 7.37 -12.07 14.94
CA GLU A 251 8.17 -13.12 15.59
C GLU A 251 9.28 -13.65 14.68
N GLU A 252 9.03 -13.73 13.36
CA GLU A 252 9.90 -14.38 12.40
C GLU A 252 10.48 -13.38 11.39
N PRO A 253 11.73 -13.57 10.92
CA PRO A 253 12.22 -12.85 9.76
C PRO A 253 11.38 -13.15 8.52
N PHE A 254 11.16 -12.13 7.70
CA PHE A 254 10.40 -12.21 6.46
C PHE A 254 10.98 -11.29 5.39
N VAL A 255 10.69 -11.60 4.13
CA VAL A 255 11.19 -10.89 2.94
C VAL A 255 10.02 -10.28 2.17
N ILE A 256 10.10 -8.97 1.94
CA ILE A 256 9.20 -8.25 1.04
C ILE A 256 9.94 -7.93 -0.26
N TYR A 257 9.40 -8.30 -1.40
CA TYR A 257 9.88 -7.83 -2.70
C TYR A 257 9.20 -6.51 -3.09
N ILE A 258 9.98 -5.50 -3.42
CA ILE A 258 9.50 -4.20 -3.91
C ILE A 258 9.86 -4.12 -5.40
N SER A 259 8.82 -4.15 -6.24
CA SER A 259 8.88 -3.98 -7.69
C SER A 259 8.44 -2.58 -8.06
N GLY A 260 9.22 -1.91 -8.89
CA GLY A 260 8.87 -0.62 -9.48
C GLY A 260 8.92 -0.66 -11.00
N ASN A 261 7.87 -0.17 -11.69
CA ASN A 261 7.87 0.00 -13.14
C ASN A 261 7.95 1.49 -13.55
N ASP A 262 8.50 1.74 -14.74
CA ASP A 262 8.71 3.07 -15.35
C ASP A 262 7.44 3.55 -16.09
N GLU A 263 6.28 3.46 -15.42
CA GLU A 263 4.98 3.80 -16.00
C GLU A 263 4.20 4.78 -15.11
N GLU A 264 3.40 5.62 -15.76
CA GLU A 264 2.39 6.45 -15.11
C GLU A 264 1.00 5.79 -15.21
N GLY A 265 0.09 6.12 -14.29
CA GLY A 265 -1.31 5.70 -14.38
C GLY A 265 -1.65 4.47 -13.54
N LYS A 266 -2.46 3.55 -14.08
CA LYS A 266 -2.89 2.34 -13.36
C LYS A 266 -1.75 1.31 -13.32
N ILE A 267 -1.70 0.51 -12.26
CA ILE A 267 -0.75 -0.59 -12.16
C ILE A 267 -1.20 -1.71 -13.12
N LEU A 268 -0.41 -1.95 -14.16
CA LEU A 268 -0.60 -3.08 -15.06
C LEU A 268 -0.13 -4.38 -14.42
N SER A 269 -0.64 -5.51 -14.89
CA SER A 269 -0.27 -6.81 -14.34
C SER A 269 1.11 -7.27 -14.76
N THR A 270 1.34 -7.18 -16.07
CA THR A 270 2.60 -7.43 -16.75
C THR A 270 3.33 -6.11 -16.95
N GLY A 271 4.61 -6.16 -17.30
CA GLY A 271 5.44 -4.98 -17.58
C GLY A 271 6.81 -5.06 -16.93
N ARG A 272 7.77 -4.29 -17.44
CA ARG A 272 9.16 -4.29 -16.96
C ARG A 272 9.24 -3.92 -15.47
N SER A 273 10.03 -4.68 -14.71
CA SER A 273 10.35 -4.34 -13.33
C SER A 273 11.73 -3.70 -13.25
N ASP A 274 11.75 -2.38 -13.33
CA ASP A 274 12.95 -1.56 -13.37
C ASP A 274 13.58 -1.34 -11.99
N VAL A 275 12.78 -1.40 -10.94
CA VAL A 275 13.25 -1.39 -9.56
C VAL A 275 13.02 -2.76 -8.95
N ASN A 276 14.09 -3.41 -8.49
CA ASN A 276 14.02 -4.71 -7.84
C ASN A 276 14.75 -4.65 -6.50
N ILE A 277 13.99 -4.51 -5.42
CA ILE A 277 14.54 -4.42 -4.06
C ILE A 277 13.95 -5.53 -3.20
N LEU A 278 14.79 -6.35 -2.58
CA LEU A 278 14.37 -7.21 -1.48
C LEU A 278 14.57 -6.48 -0.15
N CYS A 279 13.50 -6.38 0.63
CA CYS A 279 13.50 -5.85 1.98
C CYS A 279 13.40 -7.01 2.96
N VAL A 280 14.53 -7.36 3.58
CA VAL A 280 14.62 -8.41 4.59
C VAL A 280 14.45 -7.78 5.96
N ILE A 281 13.41 -8.18 6.68
CA ILE A 281 13.05 -7.61 7.97
C ILE A 281 13.27 -8.66 9.05
N HIS A 282 14.06 -8.32 10.07
CA HIS A 282 14.22 -9.14 11.26
C HIS A 282 13.56 -8.44 12.47
N PRO A 283 12.33 -8.82 12.86
CA PRO A 283 11.56 -8.07 13.86
C PRO A 283 12.19 -8.11 15.25
N ILE A 284 12.85 -9.21 15.62
CA ILE A 284 13.51 -9.38 16.93
C ILE A 284 14.78 -8.52 17.06
N THR A 285 15.67 -8.53 16.05
CA THR A 285 16.90 -7.72 16.09
C THR A 285 16.67 -6.26 15.66
N ARG A 286 15.48 -5.95 15.13
CA ARG A 286 15.08 -4.64 14.60
C ARG A 286 16.00 -4.15 13.49
N GLN A 287 16.40 -5.08 12.63
CA GLN A 287 17.24 -4.80 11.49
C GLN A 287 16.43 -4.94 10.20
N VAL A 288 16.69 -4.02 9.28
CA VAL A 288 16.19 -4.06 7.92
C VAL A 288 17.39 -4.09 7.00
N LEU A 289 17.44 -5.06 6.09
CA LEU A 289 18.43 -5.14 5.02
C LEU A 289 17.71 -4.92 3.70
N LEU A 290 18.14 -3.91 2.95
CA LEU A 290 17.66 -3.64 1.60
C LEU A 290 18.70 -4.15 0.60
N ILE A 291 18.29 -5.04 -0.30
CA ILE A 291 19.13 -5.63 -1.34
C ILE A 291 18.58 -5.18 -2.68
N THR A 292 19.32 -4.34 -3.39
CA THR A 292 18.98 -3.97 -4.77
C THR A 292 19.57 -5.00 -5.72
N THR A 293 18.77 -5.48 -6.66
CA THR A 293 19.23 -6.23 -7.82
C THR A 293 19.09 -5.33 -9.05
N PRO A 294 20.19 -4.98 -9.75
CA PRO A 294 20.11 -4.14 -10.95
C PRO A 294 19.16 -4.73 -11.98
N ARG A 295 18.38 -3.89 -12.64
CA ARG A 295 17.40 -4.32 -13.67
C ARG A 295 18.06 -5.08 -14.83
N ASP A 296 19.30 -4.70 -15.16
CA ASP A 296 20.12 -5.26 -16.23
C ASP A 296 20.98 -6.44 -15.76
N ALA A 297 20.74 -6.99 -14.57
CA ALA A 297 21.44 -8.16 -14.07
C ALA A 297 21.18 -9.34 -15.01
N TYR A 298 22.25 -9.86 -15.62
CA TYR A 298 22.21 -10.99 -16.54
C TYR A 298 22.15 -12.31 -15.75
N ILE A 299 20.94 -12.84 -15.59
CA ILE A 299 20.66 -14.01 -14.76
C ILE A 299 19.91 -15.07 -15.58
N ASN A 300 19.96 -16.33 -15.13
CA ASN A 300 19.20 -17.40 -15.76
C ASN A 300 17.72 -17.28 -15.34
N LEU A 301 16.91 -16.69 -16.21
CA LEU A 301 15.48 -16.56 -16.01
C LEU A 301 14.77 -17.89 -16.27
N THR A 302 13.77 -18.19 -15.44
CA THR A 302 12.81 -19.27 -15.60
C THR A 302 11.44 -18.66 -15.83
N ASN A 303 10.79 -19.06 -16.93
CA ASN A 303 9.41 -18.67 -17.22
C ASN A 303 8.46 -19.43 -16.28
N PRO A 304 7.60 -18.75 -15.50
CA PRO A 304 6.73 -19.40 -14.52
C PRO A 304 5.63 -20.27 -15.13
N GLY A 305 5.19 -19.98 -16.36
CA GLY A 305 4.14 -20.72 -17.05
C GLY A 305 4.65 -21.96 -17.81
N THR A 306 5.82 -21.86 -18.44
CA THR A 306 6.35 -22.93 -19.31
C THR A 306 7.50 -23.71 -18.69
N GLY A 307 8.17 -23.16 -17.68
CA GLY A 307 9.40 -23.71 -17.10
C GLY A 307 10.63 -23.55 -18.01
N ALA A 308 10.51 -22.87 -19.15
CA ALA A 308 11.64 -22.60 -20.03
C ALA A 308 12.69 -21.73 -19.32
N GLN A 309 13.96 -21.99 -19.62
CA GLN A 309 15.09 -21.27 -19.02
C GLN A 309 15.97 -20.61 -20.07
N GLY A 310 16.49 -19.43 -19.75
CA GLY A 310 17.41 -18.68 -20.60
C GLY A 310 18.05 -17.52 -19.85
N TYR A 311 19.25 -17.13 -20.26
CA TYR A 311 19.89 -15.96 -19.68
C TYR A 311 19.33 -14.67 -20.30
N ASP A 312 18.93 -13.74 -19.44
CA ASP A 312 18.44 -12.42 -19.84
C ASP A 312 18.58 -11.42 -18.68
N LYS A 313 18.27 -10.16 -18.94
CA LYS A 313 18.19 -9.10 -17.92
C LYS A 313 16.99 -9.32 -16.99
N LEU A 314 17.17 -9.12 -15.68
CA LEU A 314 16.12 -9.29 -14.66
C LEU A 314 14.82 -8.53 -14.97
N THR A 315 14.87 -7.32 -15.54
CA THR A 315 13.65 -6.53 -15.84
C THR A 315 12.64 -7.26 -16.74
N HIS A 316 13.12 -8.16 -17.61
CA HIS A 316 12.25 -8.96 -18.49
C HIS A 316 11.42 -10.00 -17.72
N ALA A 317 11.85 -10.42 -16.53
CA ALA A 317 11.04 -11.32 -15.70
C ALA A 317 9.68 -10.70 -15.31
N GLY A 318 9.56 -9.37 -15.27
CA GLY A 318 8.31 -8.67 -15.01
C GLY A 318 7.30 -8.73 -16.16
N GLN A 319 7.74 -9.02 -17.39
CA GLN A 319 6.84 -9.24 -18.52
C GLN A 319 5.95 -10.46 -18.31
N TRP A 320 6.42 -11.47 -17.56
CA TRP A 320 5.62 -12.62 -17.14
C TRP A 320 4.77 -12.36 -15.89
N GLY A 321 4.63 -11.09 -15.48
CA GLY A 321 3.96 -10.70 -14.24
C GLY A 321 4.89 -10.61 -13.05
N ILE A 322 4.33 -10.23 -11.90
CA ILE A 322 5.08 -10.09 -10.65
C ILE A 322 5.65 -11.45 -10.20
N GLU A 323 4.93 -12.54 -10.50
CA GLU A 323 5.30 -13.92 -10.22
C GLU A 323 6.59 -14.31 -10.95
N GLY A 324 6.78 -13.83 -12.18
CA GLY A 324 8.02 -14.03 -12.93
C GLY A 324 9.22 -13.41 -12.23
N SER A 325 9.07 -12.17 -11.73
CA SER A 325 10.13 -11.50 -10.98
C SER A 325 10.42 -12.17 -9.63
N ILE A 326 9.37 -12.53 -8.88
CA ILE A 326 9.48 -13.25 -7.61
C ILE A 326 10.21 -14.57 -7.79
N LEU A 327 9.76 -15.42 -8.73
CA LEU A 327 10.36 -16.73 -9.01
C LEU A 327 11.86 -16.60 -9.26
N ASN A 328 12.25 -15.65 -10.10
CA ASN A 328 13.64 -15.49 -10.50
C ASN A 328 14.53 -14.89 -9.41
N LEU A 329 13.99 -13.99 -8.57
CA LEU A 329 14.70 -13.50 -7.38
C LEU A 329 14.85 -14.60 -6.31
N GLN A 330 13.84 -15.44 -6.10
CA GLN A 330 13.92 -16.60 -5.21
C GLN A 330 15.01 -17.57 -5.69
N ASN A 331 15.05 -17.88 -6.99
CA ASN A 331 16.07 -18.73 -7.59
C ASN A 331 17.48 -18.13 -7.48
N LEU A 332 17.61 -16.81 -7.69
CA LEU A 332 18.90 -16.12 -7.64
C LEU A 332 19.52 -16.12 -6.24
N TYR A 333 18.70 -15.90 -5.22
CA TYR A 333 19.15 -15.75 -3.83
C TYR A 333 18.95 -16.99 -2.96
N ASP A 334 18.35 -18.05 -3.50
CA ASP A 334 17.99 -19.28 -2.79
C ASP A 334 17.19 -18.98 -1.50
N LEU A 335 16.10 -18.21 -1.66
CA LEU A 335 15.23 -17.79 -0.56
C LEU A 335 13.76 -17.81 -0.98
N ASN A 336 12.87 -17.72 0.01
CA ASN A 336 11.44 -17.49 -0.21
C ASN A 336 11.11 -16.01 0.00
N ILE A 337 10.30 -15.46 -0.90
CA ILE A 337 9.73 -14.12 -0.78
C ILE A 337 8.33 -14.26 -0.19
N ASP A 338 8.09 -13.62 0.95
CA ASP A 338 6.85 -13.79 1.71
C ASP A 338 5.75 -12.83 1.24
N TYR A 339 6.14 -11.62 0.84
CA TYR A 339 5.23 -10.57 0.41
C TYR A 339 5.83 -9.81 -0.77
N TYR A 340 4.99 -9.10 -1.50
CA TYR A 340 5.47 -8.13 -2.49
C TYR A 340 4.67 -6.83 -2.45
N VAL A 341 5.30 -5.79 -2.97
CA VAL A 341 4.71 -4.47 -3.21
C VAL A 341 5.09 -4.09 -4.64
N LYS A 342 4.10 -3.92 -5.51
CA LYS A 342 4.28 -3.38 -6.86
C LYS A 342 3.86 -1.92 -6.87
N ILE A 343 4.72 -1.02 -7.31
CA ILE A 343 4.44 0.42 -7.42
C ILE A 343 4.85 0.95 -8.79
N ASN A 344 4.15 1.98 -9.25
CA ASN A 344 4.54 2.76 -10.41
C ASN A 344 4.85 4.20 -9.96
N PHE A 345 5.09 5.11 -10.91
CA PHE A 345 5.40 6.50 -10.59
C PHE A 345 4.28 7.22 -9.87
N THR A 346 3.06 7.09 -10.39
CA THR A 346 1.86 7.67 -9.77
C THR A 346 1.67 7.15 -8.35
N GLY A 347 1.92 5.85 -8.12
CA GLY A 347 1.85 5.23 -6.79
C GLY A 347 2.91 5.79 -5.84
N CYS A 348 4.15 5.96 -6.30
CA CYS A 348 5.24 6.53 -5.49
C CYS A 348 4.91 7.95 -5.03
N GLU A 349 4.50 8.83 -5.95
CA GLU A 349 4.13 10.21 -5.64
C GLU A 349 2.95 10.27 -4.66
N THR A 350 1.91 9.48 -4.94
CA THR A 350 0.69 9.44 -4.10
C THR A 350 1.01 9.03 -2.67
N ILE A 351 1.85 7.99 -2.48
CA ILE A 351 2.25 7.53 -1.14
C ILE A 351 3.00 8.64 -0.42
N VAL A 352 3.99 9.26 -1.06
CA VAL A 352 4.81 10.31 -0.44
C VAL A 352 3.97 11.54 -0.08
N ASP A 353 3.06 11.95 -0.96
CA ASP A 353 2.18 13.10 -0.70
C ASP A 353 1.18 12.80 0.42
N ALA A 354 0.64 11.58 0.50
CA ALA A 354 -0.21 11.15 1.61
C ALA A 354 0.55 11.16 2.95
N LEU A 355 1.85 10.86 2.94
CA LEU A 355 2.73 11.02 4.10
C LEU A 355 3.01 12.50 4.45
N GLY A 356 2.67 13.43 3.56
CA GLY A 356 2.97 14.85 3.65
C GLY A 356 4.45 15.14 3.40
N GLY A 357 5.04 14.45 2.42
CA GLY A 357 6.46 14.52 2.06
C GLY A 357 7.36 13.67 2.95
N VAL A 358 8.61 13.49 2.50
CA VAL A 358 9.66 12.72 3.17
C VAL A 358 10.96 13.52 3.21
N THR A 359 11.83 13.21 4.17
CA THR A 359 13.17 13.82 4.28
C THR A 359 14.20 12.83 3.73
N ILE A 360 14.75 13.11 2.55
CA ILE A 360 15.73 12.25 1.87
C ILE A 360 17.14 12.74 2.18
N ASN A 361 18.00 11.86 2.67
CA ASN A 361 19.41 12.16 2.86
C ASN A 361 20.18 11.85 1.56
N SER A 362 20.59 12.88 0.82
CA SER A 362 21.36 12.74 -0.41
C SER A 362 22.86 12.65 -0.13
N SER A 363 23.55 11.71 -0.79
CA SER A 363 25.00 11.59 -0.71
C SER A 363 25.75 12.52 -1.67
N VAL A 364 25.04 13.17 -2.59
CA VAL A 364 25.60 14.00 -3.66
C VAL A 364 24.77 15.26 -3.88
N ASP A 365 25.43 16.33 -4.33
CA ASP A 365 24.78 17.57 -4.78
C ASP A 365 24.49 17.46 -6.28
N PHE A 366 23.24 17.63 -6.69
CA PHE A 366 22.86 17.54 -8.10
C PHE A 366 21.54 18.23 -8.43
N VAL A 367 21.37 18.56 -9.71
CA VAL A 367 20.10 19.02 -10.29
C VAL A 367 19.63 17.96 -11.26
N ASN A 368 18.35 17.57 -11.19
CA ASN A 368 17.83 16.57 -12.14
C ASN A 368 17.73 17.12 -13.57
N GLY A 369 17.85 16.22 -14.54
CA GLY A 369 17.56 16.44 -15.95
C GLY A 369 16.06 16.35 -16.25
N LEU A 370 15.71 16.73 -17.48
CA LEU A 370 14.32 16.73 -17.95
C LEU A 370 13.76 15.31 -18.21
N GLU A 371 14.63 14.31 -18.32
CA GLU A 371 14.21 12.90 -18.37
C GLU A 371 13.67 12.41 -17.02
N ALA A 372 14.20 12.95 -15.91
CA ALA A 372 13.77 12.54 -14.58
C ALA A 372 12.46 13.22 -14.16
N ALA A 373 12.29 14.50 -14.49
CA ALA A 373 11.06 15.26 -14.24
C ALA A 373 10.98 16.50 -15.17
N PRO A 374 9.76 16.98 -15.50
CA PRO A 374 9.60 18.19 -16.30
C PRO A 374 10.14 19.44 -15.59
N THR A 375 10.15 19.43 -14.26
CA THR A 375 10.70 20.48 -13.41
C THR A 375 12.11 20.12 -12.94
N ARG A 376 12.99 21.12 -12.87
CA ARG A 376 14.34 20.95 -12.28
C ARG A 376 14.30 21.26 -10.79
N TYR A 377 14.75 20.29 -10.01
CA TYR A 377 14.93 20.32 -8.57
C TYR A 377 16.42 20.22 -8.25
N HIS A 378 16.86 20.98 -7.26
CA HIS A 378 18.22 20.93 -6.74
C HIS A 378 18.22 20.18 -5.42
N TYR A 379 19.05 19.15 -5.32
CA TYR A 379 19.28 18.36 -4.12
C TYR A 379 20.67 18.64 -3.59
N VAL A 380 20.76 18.97 -2.30
CA VAL A 380 22.02 19.21 -1.62
C VAL A 380 22.48 17.97 -0.87
N ILE A 381 23.79 17.85 -0.61
CA ILE A 381 24.30 16.80 0.27
C ILE A 381 23.67 16.95 1.66
N GLY A 382 23.15 15.85 2.20
CA GLY A 382 22.42 15.82 3.47
C GLY A 382 20.90 15.81 3.28
N ASP A 383 20.18 16.37 4.24
CA ASP A 383 18.72 16.23 4.33
C ASP A 383 17.99 17.17 3.35
N ASN A 384 17.09 16.61 2.56
CA ASN A 384 16.23 17.32 1.61
C ASN A 384 14.76 16.98 1.89
N GLU A 385 13.92 18.00 2.10
CA GLU A 385 12.48 17.81 2.21
C GLU A 385 11.87 17.70 0.82
N CYS A 386 11.28 16.54 0.54
CA CYS A 386 10.75 16.20 -0.78
C CYS A 386 9.27 15.84 -0.70
N ASN A 387 8.45 16.44 -1.57
CA ASN A 387 7.11 15.95 -1.88
C ASN A 387 7.17 14.74 -2.85
N GLY A 388 6.02 14.27 -3.33
CA GLY A 388 5.93 13.16 -4.27
C GLY A 388 6.75 13.37 -5.53
N GLU A 389 6.50 14.46 -6.26
CA GLU A 389 7.20 14.78 -7.52
C GLU A 389 8.72 14.92 -7.34
N GLN A 390 9.17 15.59 -6.27
CA GLN A 390 10.59 15.71 -5.94
C GLN A 390 11.20 14.34 -5.59
N THR A 391 10.49 13.51 -4.83
CA THR A 391 10.96 12.16 -4.49
C THR A 391 11.10 11.29 -5.74
N LEU A 392 10.13 11.36 -6.65
CA LEU A 392 10.20 10.65 -7.92
C LEU A 392 11.38 11.13 -8.77
N ALA A 393 11.53 12.46 -8.93
CA ALA A 393 12.63 13.05 -9.68
C ALA A 393 14.00 12.63 -9.12
N PHE A 394 14.15 12.57 -7.79
CA PHE A 394 15.36 12.10 -7.12
C PHE A 394 15.70 10.64 -7.46
N CYS A 395 14.69 9.77 -7.52
CA CYS A 395 14.82 8.34 -7.83
C CYS A 395 15.07 8.04 -9.32
N ARG A 396 14.66 8.94 -10.23
CA ARG A 396 14.77 8.73 -11.68
C ARG A 396 16.08 9.26 -12.28
N GLU A 397 16.73 10.23 -11.63
CA GLU A 397 17.95 10.84 -12.14
C GLU A 397 19.10 9.81 -12.32
N ARG A 398 19.77 9.88 -13.47
CA ARG A 398 20.89 9.00 -13.84
C ARG A 398 22.04 9.74 -14.53
N ASN A 399 21.72 10.75 -15.34
CA ASN A 399 22.65 11.41 -16.26
C ASN A 399 23.52 12.45 -15.55
N ALA A 400 23.07 12.92 -14.38
CA ALA A 400 23.84 13.83 -13.53
C ALA A 400 25.05 13.15 -12.84
N PHE A 401 25.16 11.81 -12.90
CA PHE A 401 26.13 11.05 -12.10
C PHE A 401 27.16 10.33 -12.98
N LEU A 402 28.44 10.39 -12.58
CA LEU A 402 29.51 9.59 -13.19
C LEU A 402 29.27 8.08 -13.02
N ASP A 403 28.72 7.69 -11.88
CA ASP A 403 28.37 6.30 -11.55
C ASP A 403 27.03 5.85 -12.18
N GLY A 404 26.35 6.75 -12.90
CA GLY A 404 25.10 6.48 -13.62
C GLY A 404 24.06 5.74 -12.78
N ASP A 405 23.66 4.57 -13.26
CA ASP A 405 22.63 3.72 -12.65
C ASP A 405 22.97 3.26 -11.22
N TYR A 406 24.24 3.09 -10.88
CA TYR A 406 24.62 2.72 -9.51
C TYR A 406 24.28 3.83 -8.51
N GLN A 407 24.45 5.10 -8.89
CA GLN A 407 24.01 6.20 -8.04
C GLN A 407 22.49 6.29 -8.00
N ARG A 408 21.80 6.03 -9.12
CA ARG A 408 20.33 5.95 -9.16
C ARG A 408 19.79 4.90 -8.19
N GLY A 409 20.37 3.70 -8.17
CA GLY A 409 20.03 2.66 -7.19
C GLY A 409 20.26 3.10 -5.74
N ARG A 410 21.37 3.79 -5.45
CA ARG A 410 21.61 4.38 -4.12
C ARG A 410 20.57 5.44 -3.75
N ASN A 411 20.14 6.26 -4.70
CA ASN A 411 19.09 7.26 -4.50
C ASN A 411 17.74 6.59 -4.20
N GLN A 412 17.39 5.52 -4.93
CA GLN A 412 16.18 4.74 -4.68
C GLN A 412 16.19 4.13 -3.26
N LEU A 413 17.32 3.61 -2.80
CA LEU A 413 17.49 3.13 -1.43
C LEU A 413 17.35 4.26 -0.39
N ALA A 414 17.90 5.44 -0.66
CA ALA A 414 17.78 6.60 0.23
C ALA A 414 16.33 7.09 0.34
N ALA A 415 15.61 7.15 -0.79
CA ALA A 415 14.19 7.51 -0.82
C ALA A 415 13.33 6.46 -0.10
N LEU A 416 13.56 5.16 -0.34
CA LEU A 416 12.86 4.08 0.36
C LEU A 416 13.12 4.14 1.87
N THR A 417 14.36 4.42 2.29
CA THR A 417 14.71 4.62 3.69
C THR A 417 13.95 5.82 4.29
N ALA A 418 13.84 6.92 3.56
CA ALA A 418 13.08 8.10 3.99
C ALA A 418 11.58 7.80 4.15
N ILE A 419 11.00 7.03 3.22
CA ILE A 419 9.60 6.57 3.27
C ILE A 419 9.39 5.67 4.50
N ILE A 420 10.25 4.68 4.73
CA ILE A 420 10.19 3.79 5.91
C ILE A 420 10.30 4.59 7.21
N ASN A 421 11.22 5.56 7.28
CA ASN A 421 11.36 6.43 8.45
C ASN A 421 10.10 7.28 8.69
N LYS A 422 9.47 7.78 7.62
CA LYS A 422 8.24 8.55 7.73
C LYS A 422 7.06 7.66 8.18
N LEU A 423 6.95 6.46 7.62
CA LEU A 423 5.95 5.45 7.99
C LEU A 423 6.10 4.94 9.42
N THR A 424 7.31 4.93 9.98
CA THR A 424 7.55 4.51 11.37
C THR A 424 7.53 5.68 12.37
N SER A 425 7.35 6.91 11.89
CA SER A 425 7.29 8.10 12.75
C SER A 425 5.98 8.17 13.54
N PRO A 426 5.96 8.70 14.78
CA PRO A 426 4.72 8.87 15.55
C PRO A 426 3.67 9.74 14.83
N ALA A 427 4.09 10.62 13.92
CA ALA A 427 3.23 11.46 13.12
C ALA A 427 2.33 10.65 12.16
N ILE A 428 2.76 9.44 11.78
CA ILE A 428 1.94 8.54 10.97
C ILE A 428 0.66 8.16 11.68
N LEU A 429 0.70 7.97 13.00
CA LEU A 429 -0.48 7.55 13.76
C LEU A 429 -1.59 8.59 13.56
N ALA A 430 -1.27 9.88 13.66
CA ALA A 430 -2.25 10.94 13.42
C ALA A 430 -2.80 11.01 11.99
N LYS A 431 -2.05 10.52 10.99
CA LYS A 431 -2.39 10.61 9.56
C LYS A 431 -2.78 9.29 8.89
N TYR A 432 -2.71 8.17 9.60
CA TYR A 432 -2.89 6.82 9.06
C TYR A 432 -4.21 6.64 8.31
N SER A 433 -5.25 7.39 8.68
CA SER A 433 -6.56 7.30 8.01
C SER A 433 -6.69 8.05 6.68
N ALA A 434 -5.66 8.79 6.26
CA ALA A 434 -5.59 9.52 4.99
C ALA A 434 -4.62 8.88 3.98
N LEU A 435 -3.84 7.89 4.44
CA LEU A 435 -3.15 6.89 3.62
C LEU A 435 -4.14 5.78 3.28
#